data_AF-A0A1I8C9K4-F1
#
_entry.id   AF-A0A1I8C9K4-F1
#
_cell.length_a   1.000
_cell.length_b   1.000
_cell.length_c   1.000
_cell.angle_alpha   90.00
_cell.angle_beta   90.00
_cell.angle_gamma   90.00
#
_symmetry.space_group_name_H-M   'P 1'
#
loop_
_entity.id
_entity.type
_entity.pdbx_description
1 polymer ?
#
loop_
_entity_poly.entity_id
_entity_poly.type
_entity_poly.pdbx_seq_one_letter_code
_entity_poly.pdbx_strand_id
1 'polypeptide(L)'
;MSFISFFYTQYQEVSLEFDAHFQDISKISLVLLAGSIAWIMCQFKNCLNHDIRMFAICSVYSFIRLALSTRIGKFVFKQIRRIPLVRNKIENEISKVNADLIETIHKVDKTGLFLDEIPCHGRSKADLLDYLQNYVNFKTPQYLNGRVSGAVFSNESDAEELALYQEIFAKFAYSNPLWPKLFPGVRKMEAEVIRMCCSLMNGDEQSCGSMSTGGTMSILLACMTYRNKALEKGVLFPEMIVPTSVHAAFIKAAELFRMKLILIPVDNNTFKVDLRKMKAAITSNTAMLVGSAPSFPFGTIDDIEGIAELGLKYKVPVHVDACCGGFILPFIDENSYGIKPWDFRVAGVTSISADTHKYGLAPKGNSVVLYRNKDLIHYQYFCDTNWQGGIYASATMEGSRSGLNIALAWSSLLYYGKDKYQQTSKAVVDTTRKIRDGIKAIPELELQGASDVCIVSLTSTVVDIHRFHHILEENGWYLTSLQFPSGVHLMVTLNHTKNNVAEDFLACCRLAVAEIVSNPFAKLEGAAALYGMSQKIPDRSIIREFANGYLDACYSSPIPL
;
A
#
# COMPACT_ATOMS: atom_id res chain seq x y z
N MET A 1 2.17 -27.23 16.59
CA MET A 1 0.97 -27.79 17.28
C MET A 1 0.35 -26.80 18.28
N SER A 2 -0.23 -25.73 17.75
CA SER A 2 -0.34 -24.45 18.45
C SER A 2 -1.69 -24.18 19.10
N PHE A 3 -1.62 -23.40 20.19
CA PHE A 3 -2.59 -22.56 20.92
C PHE A 3 -4.05 -22.48 20.45
N ILE A 4 -4.34 -22.49 19.16
CA ILE A 4 -5.71 -22.46 18.61
C ILE A 4 -6.33 -23.85 18.52
N SER A 5 -5.54 -24.90 18.29
CA SER A 5 -6.02 -26.27 18.49
C SER A 5 -6.33 -26.48 19.97
N PHE A 6 -5.52 -25.95 20.88
CA PHE A 6 -5.83 -25.98 22.31
C PHE A 6 -7.08 -25.17 22.65
N PHE A 7 -7.30 -23.97 22.09
CA PHE A 7 -8.52 -23.19 22.34
C PHE A 7 -9.78 -23.76 21.66
N TYR A 8 -9.66 -24.40 20.50
CA TYR A 8 -10.80 -25.01 19.79
C TYR A 8 -11.15 -26.37 20.40
N THR A 9 -10.14 -27.17 20.78
CA THR A 9 -10.31 -28.42 21.54
C THR A 9 -10.76 -28.14 22.97
N GLN A 10 -10.23 -27.12 23.66
CA GLN A 10 -10.78 -26.66 24.95
C GLN A 10 -12.16 -26.04 24.80
N TYR A 11 -12.50 -25.35 23.70
CA TYR A 11 -13.88 -24.86 23.48
C TYR A 11 -14.86 -26.02 23.27
N GLN A 12 -14.43 -27.13 22.62
CA GLN A 12 -15.25 -28.34 22.47
C GLN A 12 -15.28 -29.23 23.72
N GLU A 13 -14.16 -29.39 24.44
CA GLU A 13 -14.08 -30.14 25.70
C GLU A 13 -14.79 -29.39 26.83
N VAL A 14 -14.63 -28.05 26.94
CA VAL A 14 -15.39 -27.22 27.87
C VAL A 14 -16.86 -27.20 27.49
N SER A 15 -17.24 -27.32 26.20
CA SER A 15 -18.65 -27.46 25.79
C SER A 15 -19.24 -28.83 26.15
N LEU A 16 -18.46 -29.91 26.10
CA LEU A 16 -18.91 -31.28 26.40
C LEU A 16 -18.89 -31.59 27.91
N GLU A 17 -17.92 -31.05 28.66
CA GLU A 17 -17.91 -31.06 30.13
C GLU A 17 -18.91 -30.05 30.71
N PHE A 18 -19.23 -28.94 30.02
CA PHE A 18 -20.34 -28.03 30.38
C PHE A 18 -21.70 -28.76 30.38
N ASP A 19 -21.92 -29.64 29.40
CA ASP A 19 -23.18 -30.37 29.26
C ASP A 19 -23.32 -31.50 30.30
N ALA A 20 -22.21 -32.04 30.82
CA ALA A 20 -22.20 -33.12 31.80
C ALA A 20 -22.16 -32.65 33.27
N HIS A 21 -21.60 -31.47 33.56
CA HIS A 21 -21.36 -31.02 34.96
C HIS A 21 -22.35 -29.96 35.48
N PHE A 22 -23.26 -29.44 34.64
CA PHE A 22 -24.27 -28.43 35.02
C PHE A 22 -25.69 -28.98 35.16
N GLN A 23 -25.82 -30.22 35.66
CA GLN A 23 -27.11 -30.76 36.10
C GLN A 23 -27.60 -30.17 37.43
N ASP A 24 -26.76 -29.49 38.22
CA ASP A 24 -27.22 -28.96 39.51
C ASP A 24 -26.72 -27.54 39.82
N ILE A 25 -27.71 -26.65 39.97
CA ILE A 25 -27.70 -25.45 40.83
C ILE A 25 -26.86 -24.24 40.35
N SER A 26 -27.47 -23.41 39.49
CA SER A 26 -27.47 -21.92 39.58
C SER A 26 -28.14 -21.22 38.36
N LYS A 27 -29.19 -21.85 37.78
CA LYS A 27 -29.99 -21.30 36.66
C LYS A 27 -31.25 -20.55 37.11
N ILE A 28 -31.16 -19.32 37.61
CA ILE A 28 -32.37 -18.46 37.57
C ILE A 28 -32.12 -17.10 36.90
N SER A 29 -30.92 -16.50 36.97
CA SER A 29 -30.78 -15.10 36.54
C SER A 29 -30.40 -14.87 35.07
N LEU A 30 -29.56 -15.71 34.46
CA LEU A 30 -29.03 -15.47 33.09
C LEU A 30 -29.80 -16.20 31.97
N VAL A 31 -30.36 -17.38 32.24
CA VAL A 31 -31.17 -18.13 31.26
C VAL A 31 -32.54 -17.48 31.05
N LEU A 32 -33.11 -16.85 32.08
CA LEU A 32 -34.35 -16.07 31.94
C LEU A 32 -34.11 -14.85 31.02
N LEU A 33 -32.98 -14.15 31.15
CA LEU A 33 -32.67 -12.99 30.31
C LEU A 33 -32.48 -13.35 28.83
N ALA A 34 -31.77 -14.45 28.54
CA ALA A 34 -31.58 -14.94 27.18
C ALA A 34 -32.87 -15.50 26.56
N GLY A 35 -33.70 -16.20 27.36
CA GLY A 35 -35.00 -16.73 26.95
C GLY A 35 -36.03 -15.64 26.65
N SER A 36 -36.08 -14.56 27.45
CA SER A 36 -36.97 -13.42 27.22
C SER A 36 -36.62 -12.67 25.92
N ILE A 37 -35.32 -12.50 25.63
CA ILE A 37 -34.86 -11.83 24.41
C ILE A 37 -35.18 -12.69 23.17
N ALA A 38 -34.98 -14.01 23.23
CA ALA A 38 -35.32 -14.92 22.14
C ALA A 38 -36.84 -14.99 21.88
N TRP A 39 -37.67 -14.94 22.92
CA TRP A 39 -39.13 -14.94 22.79
C TRP A 39 -39.66 -13.64 22.17
N ILE A 40 -39.15 -12.47 22.58
CA ILE A 40 -39.47 -11.17 21.97
C ILE A 40 -39.03 -11.14 20.49
N MET A 41 -37.86 -11.70 20.17
CA MET A 41 -37.37 -11.81 18.79
C MET A 41 -38.22 -12.74 17.92
N CYS A 42 -38.85 -13.77 18.50
CA CYS A 42 -39.74 -14.69 17.80
C CYS A 42 -41.13 -14.08 17.54
N GLN A 43 -41.67 -13.31 18.49
CA GLN A 43 -42.93 -12.58 18.32
C GLN A 43 -42.83 -11.47 17.25
N PHE A 44 -41.68 -10.79 17.16
CA PHE A 44 -41.41 -9.82 16.09
C PHE A 44 -41.33 -10.46 14.70
N LYS A 45 -40.81 -11.70 14.61
CA LYS A 45 -40.66 -12.46 13.36
C LYS A 45 -42.02 -12.84 12.74
N ASN A 46 -43.05 -13.07 13.57
CA ASN A 46 -44.39 -13.44 13.09
C ASN A 46 -45.22 -12.24 12.59
N CYS A 47 -44.90 -11.00 13.00
CA CYS A 47 -45.62 -9.81 12.54
C CYS A 47 -45.21 -9.31 11.14
N LEU A 48 -44.10 -9.78 10.56
CA LEU A 48 -43.47 -9.17 9.39
C LEU A 48 -43.67 -9.94 8.06
N ASN A 49 -44.51 -10.97 8.02
CA ASN A 49 -44.62 -11.90 6.89
C ASN A 49 -45.66 -11.53 5.80
N HIS A 50 -46.21 -10.32 5.79
CA HIS A 50 -47.11 -9.87 4.72
C HIS A 50 -46.80 -8.43 4.30
N ASP A 51 -45.84 -8.22 3.40
CA ASP A 51 -46.01 -7.40 2.19
C ASP A 51 -44.72 -7.22 1.36
N ILE A 52 -44.86 -7.14 0.04
CA ILE A 52 -43.77 -7.04 -0.96
C ILE A 52 -42.96 -5.72 -0.86
N ARG A 53 -43.44 -4.73 -0.09
CA ARG A 53 -42.72 -3.48 0.22
C ARG A 53 -41.54 -3.67 1.19
N MET A 54 -41.41 -4.82 1.84
CA MET A 54 -40.37 -5.12 2.84
C MET A 54 -38.98 -5.42 2.27
N PHE A 55 -38.82 -5.65 0.96
CA PHE A 55 -37.50 -6.01 0.40
C PHE A 55 -36.50 -4.82 0.41
N ALA A 56 -37.00 -3.60 0.22
CA ALA A 56 -36.21 -2.37 0.34
C ALA A 56 -35.87 -2.02 1.81
N ILE A 57 -36.79 -2.35 2.74
CA ILE A 57 -36.55 -2.15 4.18
C ILE A 57 -35.60 -3.23 4.70
N CYS A 58 -35.70 -4.48 4.26
CA CYS A 58 -34.80 -5.57 4.66
C CYS A 58 -33.35 -5.37 4.20
N SER A 59 -33.10 -4.73 3.06
CA SER A 59 -31.74 -4.41 2.61
C SER A 59 -31.12 -3.28 3.43
N VAL A 60 -31.89 -2.23 3.75
CA VAL A 60 -31.48 -1.17 4.69
C VAL A 60 -31.32 -1.70 6.12
N TYR A 61 -32.21 -2.59 6.56
CA TYR A 61 -32.18 -3.20 7.89
C TYR A 61 -31.05 -4.23 8.01
N SER A 62 -30.72 -4.99 6.97
CA SER A 62 -29.55 -5.86 6.91
C SER A 62 -28.25 -5.05 7.03
N PHE A 63 -28.16 -3.92 6.33
CA PHE A 63 -27.01 -3.03 6.37
C PHE A 63 -26.86 -2.34 7.74
N ILE A 64 -27.96 -1.83 8.31
CA ILE A 64 -28.00 -1.26 9.66
C ILE A 64 -27.71 -2.34 10.72
N ARG A 65 -28.24 -3.56 10.56
CA ARG A 65 -28.04 -4.69 11.48
C ARG A 65 -26.59 -5.17 11.47
N LEU A 66 -25.94 -5.27 10.31
CA LEU A 66 -24.52 -5.63 10.20
C LEU A 66 -23.63 -4.53 10.81
N ALA A 67 -23.98 -3.26 10.59
CA ALA A 67 -23.27 -2.13 11.19
C ALA A 67 -23.46 -2.07 12.72
N LEU A 68 -24.67 -2.33 13.23
CA LEU A 68 -25.00 -2.31 14.64
C LEU A 68 -24.42 -3.54 15.37
N SER A 69 -24.52 -4.74 14.80
CA SER A 69 -23.91 -5.96 15.38
C SER A 69 -22.39 -5.86 15.43
N THR A 70 -21.76 -5.29 14.39
CA THR A 70 -20.32 -5.04 14.38
C THR A 70 -19.92 -3.97 15.41
N ARG A 71 -20.71 -2.91 15.56
CA ARG A 71 -20.47 -1.86 16.58
C ARG A 71 -20.66 -2.39 18.01
N ILE A 72 -21.71 -3.17 18.26
CA ILE A 72 -21.97 -3.82 19.54
C ILE A 72 -20.87 -4.85 19.81
N GLY A 73 -20.50 -5.67 18.84
CA GLY A 73 -19.40 -6.63 18.95
C GLY A 73 -18.07 -5.96 19.29
N LYS A 74 -17.72 -4.87 18.61
CA LYS A 74 -16.54 -4.05 18.93
C LYS A 74 -16.61 -3.44 20.33
N PHE A 75 -17.77 -2.93 20.73
CA PHE A 75 -17.96 -2.36 22.05
C PHE A 75 -17.84 -3.42 23.16
N VAL A 76 -18.53 -4.55 23.02
CA VAL A 76 -18.47 -5.69 23.94
C VAL A 76 -17.05 -6.23 24.03
N PHE A 77 -16.39 -6.46 22.90
CA PHE A 77 -15.00 -6.90 22.88
C PHE A 77 -14.06 -5.90 23.57
N LYS A 78 -14.25 -4.59 23.33
CA LYS A 78 -13.51 -3.54 24.03
C LYS A 78 -13.76 -3.53 25.55
N GLN A 79 -14.98 -3.82 26.01
CA GLN A 79 -15.24 -3.97 27.45
C GLN A 79 -14.63 -5.26 28.01
N ILE A 80 -14.68 -6.37 27.28
CA ILE A 80 -14.04 -7.64 27.66
C ILE A 80 -12.52 -7.46 27.81
N ARG A 81 -11.88 -6.69 26.92
CA ARG A 81 -10.45 -6.33 27.02
C ARG A 81 -10.10 -5.52 28.28
N ARG A 82 -11.06 -4.90 28.95
CA ARG A 82 -10.83 -4.17 30.21
C ARG A 82 -10.87 -5.09 31.43
N ILE A 83 -11.36 -6.33 31.29
CA ILE A 83 -11.32 -7.32 32.36
C ILE A 83 -9.84 -7.65 32.64
N PRO A 84 -9.33 -7.47 33.87
CA PRO A 84 -7.91 -7.62 34.19
C PRO A 84 -7.31 -8.96 33.74
N LEU A 85 -8.04 -10.07 33.89
CA LEU A 85 -7.57 -11.40 33.46
C LEU A 85 -7.40 -11.50 31.93
N VAL A 86 -8.35 -10.94 31.17
CA VAL A 86 -8.28 -10.94 29.70
C VAL A 86 -7.19 -10.00 29.22
N ARG A 87 -7.08 -8.82 29.84
CA ARG A 87 -6.04 -7.85 29.58
C ARG A 87 -4.65 -8.44 29.79
N ASN A 88 -4.40 -9.04 30.97
CA ASN A 88 -3.12 -9.66 31.29
C ASN A 88 -2.79 -10.80 30.31
N LYS A 89 -3.80 -11.58 29.90
CA LYS A 89 -3.59 -12.65 28.90
C LYS A 89 -3.23 -12.08 27.52
N ILE A 90 -3.89 -11.02 27.08
CA ILE A 90 -3.57 -10.35 25.80
C ILE A 90 -2.18 -9.72 25.87
N GLU A 91 -1.86 -9.01 26.94
CA GLU A 91 -0.54 -8.39 27.13
C GLU A 91 0.59 -9.44 27.14
N ASN A 92 0.38 -10.57 27.81
CA ASN A 92 1.35 -11.68 27.81
C ASN A 92 1.55 -12.27 26.40
N GLU A 93 0.49 -12.46 25.62
CA GLU A 93 0.61 -12.99 24.25
C GLU A 93 1.25 -11.98 23.29
N ILE A 94 0.91 -10.69 23.40
CA ILE A 94 1.58 -9.62 22.64
C ILE A 94 3.07 -9.58 22.99
N SER A 95 3.42 -9.73 24.28
CA SER A 95 4.83 -9.76 24.70
C SER A 95 5.60 -10.93 24.08
N LYS A 96 4.98 -12.12 23.97
CA LYS A 96 5.60 -13.28 23.30
C LYS A 96 5.81 -13.02 21.82
N VAL A 97 4.77 -12.54 21.13
CA VAL A 97 4.86 -12.21 19.70
C VAL A 97 5.94 -11.14 19.46
N ASN A 98 6.04 -10.13 20.33
CA ASN A 98 7.07 -9.12 20.21
C ASN A 98 8.48 -9.71 20.39
N ALA A 99 8.68 -10.64 21.33
CA ALA A 99 9.96 -11.33 21.48
C ALA A 99 10.31 -12.15 20.23
N ASP A 100 9.34 -12.91 19.69
CA ASP A 100 9.51 -13.69 18.46
C ASP A 100 9.81 -12.79 17.25
N LEU A 101 9.20 -11.59 17.17
CA LEU A 101 9.45 -10.60 16.12
C LEU A 101 10.87 -10.05 16.18
N ILE A 102 11.37 -9.71 17.38
CA ILE A 102 12.75 -9.27 17.58
C ILE A 102 13.72 -10.37 17.16
N GLU A 103 13.52 -11.60 17.63
CA GLU A 103 14.36 -12.74 17.22
C GLU A 103 14.34 -12.92 15.70
N THR A 104 13.17 -12.85 15.08
CA THR A 104 13.02 -13.02 13.62
C THR A 104 13.73 -11.93 12.82
N ILE A 105 13.59 -10.66 13.23
CA ILE A 105 14.23 -9.51 12.56
C ILE A 105 15.76 -9.60 12.65
N HIS A 106 16.27 -9.94 13.83
CA HIS A 106 17.72 -10.00 14.08
C HIS A 106 18.37 -11.33 13.68
N LYS A 107 17.59 -12.35 13.30
CA LYS A 107 18.10 -13.70 12.92
C LYS A 107 19.17 -13.69 11.83
N VAL A 108 19.13 -12.71 10.92
CA VAL A 108 20.10 -12.59 9.83
C VAL A 108 21.41 -11.94 10.27
N ASP A 109 21.39 -11.17 11.35
CA ASP A 109 22.57 -10.56 11.93
C ASP A 109 23.33 -11.59 12.76
N LYS A 110 24.48 -12.00 12.26
CA LYS A 110 25.40 -12.94 12.92
C LYS A 110 26.69 -12.27 13.36
N THR A 111 26.75 -10.95 13.30
CA THR A 111 27.97 -10.20 13.62
C THR A 111 28.24 -10.14 15.11
N GLY A 112 27.19 -10.26 15.94
CA GLY A 112 27.26 -9.98 17.37
C GLY A 112 27.60 -8.52 17.67
N LEU A 113 27.52 -7.63 16.66
CA LEU A 113 27.88 -6.22 16.75
C LEU A 113 26.62 -5.36 16.70
N PHE A 114 26.35 -4.66 17.80
CA PHE A 114 25.38 -3.58 17.83
C PHE A 114 26.08 -2.32 18.33
N LEU A 115 26.18 -1.31 17.47
CA LEU A 115 26.79 -0.02 17.82
C LEU A 115 25.74 0.86 18.50
N ASP A 116 25.74 0.88 19.82
CA ASP A 116 24.79 1.63 20.67
C ASP A 116 25.27 3.04 21.04
N GLU A 117 26.58 3.28 20.93
CA GLU A 117 27.20 4.58 21.23
C GLU A 117 28.06 5.11 20.07
N ILE A 118 28.17 6.44 20.01
CA ILE A 118 29.16 7.10 19.15
C ILE A 118 30.56 6.80 19.70
N PRO A 119 31.50 6.25 18.90
CA PRO A 119 32.81 5.87 19.42
C PRO A 119 33.61 7.10 19.87
N CYS A 120 34.36 6.97 20.98
CA CYS A 120 35.22 8.03 21.51
C CYS A 120 36.26 8.54 20.50
N HIS A 121 36.67 7.68 19.56
CA HIS A 121 37.57 8.02 18.47
C HIS A 121 36.96 7.58 17.14
N GLY A 122 37.15 8.39 16.10
CA GLY A 122 36.72 8.05 14.74
C GLY A 122 37.35 6.74 14.28
N ARG A 123 36.54 5.89 13.65
CA ARG A 123 37.00 4.62 13.06
C ARG A 123 37.80 4.87 11.80
N SER A 124 38.73 3.97 11.48
CA SER A 124 39.48 4.06 10.24
C SER A 124 38.58 3.76 9.04
N LYS A 125 38.98 4.21 7.85
CA LYS A 125 38.28 3.85 6.60
C LYS A 125 38.17 2.32 6.44
N ALA A 126 39.22 1.58 6.80
CA ALA A 126 39.24 0.12 6.68
C ALA A 126 38.19 -0.52 7.61
N ASP A 127 38.11 -0.07 8.86
CA ASP A 127 37.11 -0.57 9.83
C ASP A 127 35.68 -0.31 9.33
N LEU A 128 35.43 0.89 8.81
CA LEU A 128 34.11 1.25 8.30
C LEU A 128 33.72 0.43 7.07
N LEU A 129 34.66 0.17 6.16
CA LEU A 129 34.42 -0.69 5.01
C LEU A 129 34.17 -2.15 5.42
N ASP A 130 34.86 -2.63 6.47
CA ASP A 130 34.62 -3.95 7.03
C ASP A 130 33.21 -4.08 7.61
N TYR A 131 32.76 -3.08 8.40
CA TYR A 131 31.38 -3.05 8.91
C TYR A 131 30.35 -3.08 7.78
N LEU A 132 30.53 -2.23 6.76
CA LEU A 132 29.62 -2.19 5.61
C LEU A 132 29.61 -3.51 4.83
N GLN A 133 30.77 -4.13 4.62
CA GLN A 133 30.86 -5.42 3.93
C GLN A 133 30.14 -6.53 4.71
N ASN A 134 30.26 -6.54 6.03
CA ASN A 134 29.53 -7.49 6.88
C ASN A 134 28.01 -7.33 6.74
N TYR A 135 27.50 -6.10 6.70
CA TYR A 135 26.06 -5.84 6.55
C TYR A 135 25.54 -6.19 5.15
N VAL A 136 26.31 -5.93 4.10
CA VAL A 136 25.95 -6.31 2.72
C VAL A 136 25.90 -7.83 2.56
N ASN A 137 26.67 -8.57 3.34
CA ASN A 137 26.70 -10.04 3.31
C ASN A 137 25.51 -10.70 4.04
N PHE A 138 24.61 -9.93 4.66
CA PHE A 138 23.41 -10.49 5.28
C PHE A 138 22.55 -11.21 4.23
N LYS A 139 22.02 -12.38 4.62
CA LYS A 139 21.19 -13.17 3.70
C LYS A 139 19.87 -12.44 3.45
N THR A 140 19.70 -11.91 2.25
CA THR A 140 18.45 -11.28 1.80
C THR A 140 17.72 -12.13 0.77
N PRO A 141 16.42 -11.87 0.53
CA PRO A 141 15.72 -12.35 -0.66
C PRO A 141 16.50 -12.08 -1.95
N GLN A 142 16.46 -13.01 -2.90
CA GLN A 142 17.20 -12.93 -4.17
C GLN A 142 16.49 -12.02 -5.20
N TYR A 143 16.36 -10.73 -4.89
CA TYR A 143 15.62 -9.78 -5.75
C TYR A 143 16.23 -9.63 -7.15
N LEU A 144 17.56 -9.70 -7.29
CA LEU A 144 18.24 -9.66 -8.60
C LEU A 144 17.91 -10.86 -9.49
N ASN A 145 17.49 -11.98 -8.90
CA ASN A 145 17.05 -13.17 -9.64
C ASN A 145 15.57 -13.10 -10.04
N GLY A 146 14.91 -11.95 -9.81
CA GLY A 146 13.51 -11.74 -10.16
C GLY A 146 12.53 -12.50 -9.28
N ARG A 147 12.92 -12.79 -8.02
CA ARG A 147 12.11 -13.57 -7.07
C ARG A 147 11.33 -12.71 -6.06
N VAL A 148 11.36 -11.38 -6.20
CA VAL A 148 10.78 -10.44 -5.22
C VAL A 148 9.86 -9.46 -5.94
N SER A 149 8.59 -9.43 -5.53
CA SER A 149 7.58 -8.49 -6.05
C SER A 149 7.99 -7.05 -5.84
N GLY A 150 8.08 -6.27 -6.93
CA GLY A 150 8.44 -4.85 -6.85
C GLY A 150 9.81 -4.64 -6.20
N ALA A 151 9.83 -3.80 -5.16
CA ALA A 151 11.01 -3.40 -4.37
C ALA A 151 12.14 -2.71 -5.17
N VAL A 152 12.81 -3.44 -6.05
CA VAL A 152 13.95 -3.00 -6.86
C VAL A 152 13.56 -3.02 -8.34
N PHE A 153 13.59 -1.84 -8.95
CA PHE A 153 13.14 -1.60 -10.33
C PHE A 153 14.30 -1.49 -11.32
N SER A 154 15.45 -1.01 -10.85
CA SER A 154 16.67 -0.77 -11.62
C SER A 154 17.35 -2.05 -12.07
N ASN A 155 18.18 -1.93 -13.11
CA ASN A 155 19.07 -2.98 -13.56
C ASN A 155 20.47 -2.79 -12.92
N GLU A 156 20.68 -3.34 -11.73
CA GLU A 156 21.98 -3.23 -11.03
C GLU A 156 23.13 -3.98 -11.73
N SER A 157 22.86 -4.70 -12.83
CA SER A 157 23.92 -5.28 -13.65
C SER A 157 24.49 -4.32 -14.70
N ASP A 158 23.89 -3.14 -14.89
CA ASP A 158 24.43 -2.12 -15.79
C ASP A 158 25.62 -1.38 -15.12
N ALA A 159 26.83 -1.79 -15.47
CA ALA A 159 28.06 -1.23 -14.94
C ALA A 159 28.30 0.23 -15.36
N GLU A 160 27.79 0.64 -16.53
CA GLU A 160 27.92 2.02 -17.02
C GLU A 160 27.01 2.96 -16.22
N GLU A 161 25.76 2.54 -15.99
CA GLU A 161 24.81 3.26 -15.13
C GLU A 161 25.34 3.41 -13.70
N LEU A 162 25.89 2.34 -13.12
CA LEU A 162 26.47 2.37 -11.78
C LEU A 162 27.68 3.32 -11.69
N ALA A 163 28.57 3.30 -12.68
CA ALA A 163 29.72 4.21 -12.72
C ALA A 163 29.27 5.68 -12.79
N LEU A 164 28.27 5.99 -13.61
CA LEU A 164 27.65 7.31 -13.68
C LEU A 164 27.11 7.75 -12.31
N TYR A 165 26.40 6.88 -11.59
CA TYR A 165 25.88 7.21 -10.26
C TYR A 165 26.97 7.45 -9.21
N GLN A 166 28.10 6.73 -9.28
CA GLN A 166 29.24 6.99 -8.41
C GLN A 166 29.82 8.39 -8.63
N GLU A 167 29.95 8.84 -9.88
CA GLU A 167 30.39 10.20 -10.19
C GLU A 167 29.40 11.27 -9.71
N ILE A 168 28.09 11.02 -9.88
CA ILE A 168 27.05 11.92 -9.40
C ILE A 168 27.09 12.04 -7.88
N PHE A 169 27.28 10.91 -7.17
CA PHE A 169 27.41 10.91 -5.72
C PHE A 169 28.57 11.81 -5.27
N ALA A 170 29.74 11.64 -5.88
CA ALA A 170 30.92 12.45 -5.57
C ALA A 170 30.70 13.95 -5.79
N LYS A 171 29.89 14.34 -6.80
CA LYS A 171 29.66 15.75 -7.14
C LYS A 171 28.54 16.42 -6.33
N PHE A 172 27.50 15.67 -5.95
CA PHE A 172 26.24 16.26 -5.45
C PHE A 172 25.86 15.84 -4.03
N ALA A 173 26.62 14.98 -3.34
CA ALA A 173 26.32 14.50 -1.99
C ALA A 173 26.00 15.61 -0.97
N TYR A 174 26.61 16.79 -1.08
CA TYR A 174 26.41 17.93 -0.16
C TYR A 174 25.53 19.04 -0.71
N SER A 175 24.93 18.84 -1.88
CA SER A 175 24.09 19.85 -2.50
C SER A 175 22.71 19.92 -1.83
N ASN A 176 22.22 21.14 -1.56
CA ASN A 176 20.94 21.38 -0.89
C ASN A 176 20.11 22.42 -1.66
N PRO A 177 18.99 22.04 -2.30
CA PRO A 177 18.20 22.95 -3.12
C PRO A 177 17.47 24.04 -2.32
N LEU A 178 17.50 24.01 -0.97
CA LEU A 178 17.09 25.14 -0.12
C LEU A 178 17.92 26.41 -0.42
N TRP A 179 19.15 26.23 -0.91
CA TRP A 179 20.07 27.32 -1.26
C TRP A 179 20.25 27.43 -2.78
N PRO A 180 19.23 27.85 -3.54
CA PRO A 180 19.27 27.81 -5.02
C PRO A 180 20.33 28.75 -5.62
N LYS A 181 20.79 29.75 -4.88
CA LYS A 181 21.91 30.63 -5.27
C LYS A 181 23.27 29.92 -5.13
N LEU A 182 23.41 29.03 -4.15
CA LEU A 182 24.63 28.25 -3.92
C LEU A 182 24.69 27.02 -4.83
N PHE A 183 23.52 26.41 -5.11
CA PHE A 183 23.41 25.21 -5.95
C PHE A 183 22.51 25.46 -7.19
N PRO A 184 22.86 26.40 -8.08
CA PRO A 184 22.03 26.75 -9.23
C PRO A 184 21.90 25.61 -10.24
N GLY A 185 22.90 24.71 -10.31
CA GLY A 185 22.86 23.50 -11.13
C GLY A 185 21.78 22.52 -10.69
N VAL A 186 21.69 22.23 -9.38
CA VAL A 186 20.63 21.37 -8.83
C VAL A 186 19.25 22.00 -9.04
N ARG A 187 19.13 23.31 -8.81
CA ARG A 187 17.89 24.06 -9.09
C ARG A 187 17.47 23.94 -10.56
N LYS A 188 18.42 23.99 -11.51
CA LYS A 188 18.14 23.79 -12.94
C LYS A 188 17.68 22.35 -13.23
N MET A 189 18.40 21.35 -12.71
CA MET A 189 18.05 19.94 -12.88
C MET A 189 16.65 19.63 -12.34
N GLU A 190 16.28 20.13 -11.16
CA GLU A 190 14.93 19.96 -10.60
C GLU A 190 13.85 20.53 -11.51
N ALA A 191 14.05 21.74 -12.03
CA ALA A 191 13.12 22.35 -12.98
C ALA A 191 12.99 21.56 -14.29
N GLU A 192 14.09 20.99 -14.78
CA GLU A 192 14.11 20.15 -15.99
C GLU A 192 13.41 18.81 -15.76
N VAL A 193 13.61 18.15 -14.61
CA VAL A 193 12.88 16.93 -14.25
C VAL A 193 11.38 17.20 -14.24
N ILE A 194 10.94 18.25 -13.54
CA ILE A 194 9.52 18.62 -13.47
C ILE A 194 8.97 18.86 -14.87
N ARG A 195 9.67 19.61 -15.72
CA ARG A 195 9.21 19.90 -17.09
C ARG A 195 9.19 18.65 -17.97
N MET A 196 10.21 17.79 -17.92
CA MET A 196 10.21 16.51 -18.63
C MET A 196 9.02 15.65 -18.22
N CYS A 197 8.72 15.57 -16.93
CA CYS A 197 7.56 14.83 -16.43
C CYS A 197 6.23 15.49 -16.84
N CYS A 198 6.09 16.81 -16.80
CA CYS A 198 4.92 17.51 -17.34
C CYS A 198 4.68 17.15 -18.80
N SER A 199 5.71 17.23 -19.64
CA SER A 199 5.62 16.86 -21.06
C SER A 199 5.31 15.38 -21.27
N LEU A 200 5.89 14.50 -20.44
CA LEU A 200 5.62 13.06 -20.47
C LEU A 200 4.15 12.74 -20.18
N MET A 201 3.52 13.52 -19.29
CA MET A 201 2.09 13.39 -18.92
C MET A 201 1.17 14.25 -19.80
N ASN A 202 1.64 14.68 -20.98
CA ASN A 202 0.90 15.51 -21.92
C ASN A 202 0.38 16.83 -21.32
N GLY A 203 1.12 17.39 -20.37
CA GLY A 203 0.89 18.73 -19.83
C GLY A 203 1.33 19.81 -20.82
N ASP A 204 0.63 20.94 -20.79
CA ASP A 204 0.96 22.12 -21.60
C ASP A 204 2.02 23.01 -20.92
N GLU A 205 2.23 24.21 -21.46
CA GLU A 205 3.15 25.21 -20.88
C GLU A 205 2.77 25.66 -19.46
N GLN A 206 1.47 25.63 -19.13
CA GLN A 206 0.93 26.03 -17.83
C GLN A 206 1.16 24.95 -16.76
N SER A 207 1.20 23.68 -17.18
CA SER A 207 1.49 22.58 -16.29
C SER A 207 2.81 22.78 -15.54
N CYS A 208 2.81 22.45 -14.25
CA CYS A 208 3.91 22.68 -13.34
C CYS A 208 3.97 21.57 -12.29
N GLY A 209 4.88 21.66 -11.33
CA GLY A 209 5.00 20.63 -10.30
C GLY A 209 6.15 20.88 -9.35
N SER A 210 6.40 19.90 -8.50
CA SER A 210 7.57 19.83 -7.63
C SER A 210 8.08 18.40 -7.55
N MET A 211 9.39 18.21 -7.41
CA MET A 211 9.92 16.93 -6.98
C MET A 211 9.57 16.68 -5.51
N SER A 212 9.49 15.42 -5.11
CA SER A 212 9.27 15.00 -3.73
C SER A 212 10.20 13.84 -3.37
N THR A 213 10.24 13.44 -2.10
CA THR A 213 11.08 12.34 -1.61
C THR A 213 10.53 10.94 -1.98
N GLY A 214 9.33 10.86 -2.57
CA GLY A 214 8.71 9.62 -3.00
C GLY A 214 7.19 9.75 -3.17
N GLY A 215 6.54 8.73 -3.72
CA GLY A 215 5.10 8.78 -4.03
C GLY A 215 4.20 9.11 -2.84
N THR A 216 4.57 8.67 -1.64
CA THR A 216 3.86 9.08 -0.41
C THR A 216 3.91 10.59 -0.22
N MET A 217 5.07 11.23 -0.36
CA MET A 217 5.19 12.68 -0.22
C MET A 217 4.45 13.40 -1.36
N SER A 218 4.51 12.91 -2.60
CA SER A 218 3.73 13.44 -3.73
C SER A 218 2.22 13.43 -3.45
N ILE A 219 1.69 12.32 -2.92
CA ILE A 219 0.28 12.20 -2.53
C ILE A 219 -0.06 13.15 -1.39
N LEU A 220 0.78 13.22 -0.35
CA LEU A 220 0.55 14.13 0.78
C LEU A 220 0.50 15.59 0.32
N LEU A 221 1.41 16.00 -0.56
CA LEU A 221 1.44 17.34 -1.13
C LEU A 221 0.19 17.65 -1.95
N ALA A 222 -0.29 16.71 -2.78
CA ALA A 222 -1.55 16.87 -3.53
C ALA A 222 -2.76 17.02 -2.58
N CYS A 223 -2.87 16.16 -1.57
CA CYS A 223 -3.93 16.23 -0.57
C CYS A 223 -3.92 17.55 0.20
N MET A 224 -2.74 18.00 0.63
CA MET A 224 -2.56 19.28 1.32
C MET A 224 -2.99 20.46 0.42
N THR A 225 -2.60 20.42 -0.85
CA THR A 225 -2.96 21.44 -1.85
C THR A 225 -4.47 21.58 -1.98
N TYR A 226 -5.18 20.47 -2.15
CA TYR A 226 -6.63 20.50 -2.31
C TYR A 226 -7.38 20.80 -1.02
N ARG A 227 -6.85 20.37 0.14
CA ARG A 227 -7.34 20.81 1.45
C ARG A 227 -7.25 22.32 1.60
N ASN A 228 -6.08 22.90 1.33
CA ASN A 228 -5.83 24.34 1.44
C ASN A 228 -6.75 25.14 0.50
N LYS A 229 -6.92 24.67 -0.74
CA LYS A 229 -7.87 25.25 -1.69
C LYS A 229 -9.32 25.18 -1.21
N ALA A 230 -9.73 24.08 -0.58
CA ALA A 230 -11.08 23.94 -0.03
C ALA A 230 -11.30 24.86 1.18
N LEU A 231 -10.30 24.99 2.06
CA LEU A 231 -10.34 25.90 3.21
C LEU A 231 -10.47 27.36 2.77
N GLU A 232 -9.73 27.79 1.74
CA GLU A 232 -9.85 29.15 1.21
C GLU A 232 -11.25 29.43 0.66
N LYS A 233 -11.93 28.39 0.13
CA LYS A 233 -13.34 28.46 -0.29
C LYS A 233 -14.35 28.36 0.87
N GLY A 234 -13.90 28.30 2.12
CA GLY A 234 -14.74 28.23 3.31
C GLY A 234 -15.18 26.83 3.74
N VAL A 235 -14.61 25.76 3.17
CA VAL A 235 -14.93 24.37 3.57
C VAL A 235 -14.19 24.01 4.85
N LEU A 236 -14.87 24.02 6.00
CA LEU A 236 -14.25 23.76 7.31
C LEU A 236 -13.79 22.31 7.52
N PHE A 237 -14.47 21.33 6.90
CA PHE A 237 -14.16 19.90 7.01
C PHE A 237 -14.00 19.27 5.62
N PRO A 238 -12.86 19.49 4.96
CA PRO A 238 -12.59 18.97 3.62
C PRO A 238 -12.75 17.44 3.53
N GLU A 239 -13.47 16.96 2.52
CA GLU A 239 -13.69 15.54 2.26
C GLU A 239 -12.85 15.05 1.07
N MET A 240 -12.29 13.84 1.18
CA MET A 240 -11.55 13.15 0.13
C MET A 240 -12.33 11.91 -0.28
N ILE A 241 -12.75 11.82 -1.54
CA ILE A 241 -13.48 10.66 -2.07
C ILE A 241 -12.52 9.83 -2.92
N VAL A 242 -12.26 8.62 -2.46
CA VAL A 242 -11.25 7.72 -3.03
C VAL A 242 -11.79 6.29 -3.19
N PRO A 243 -11.34 5.53 -4.19
CA PRO A 243 -11.54 4.08 -4.25
C PRO A 243 -10.97 3.36 -3.01
N THR A 244 -11.48 2.18 -2.64
CA THR A 244 -10.87 1.33 -1.60
C THR A 244 -9.49 0.80 -1.98
N SER A 245 -9.13 0.82 -3.28
CA SER A 245 -7.85 0.35 -3.83
C SER A 245 -6.75 1.41 -3.82
N VAL A 246 -7.02 2.66 -3.40
CA VAL A 246 -5.98 3.71 -3.39
C VAL A 246 -4.84 3.38 -2.44
N HIS A 247 -3.69 3.98 -2.69
CA HIS A 247 -2.53 3.82 -1.83
C HIS A 247 -2.81 4.28 -0.39
N ALA A 248 -2.21 3.60 0.60
CA ALA A 248 -2.37 3.93 2.01
C ALA A 248 -1.91 5.36 2.38
N ALA A 249 -1.13 6.02 1.52
CA ALA A 249 -0.75 7.42 1.68
C ALA A 249 -1.95 8.38 1.70
N PHE A 250 -3.06 8.07 1.03
CA PHE A 250 -4.29 8.88 1.11
C PHE A 250 -4.94 8.77 2.50
N ILE A 251 -4.90 7.58 3.11
CA ILE A 251 -5.39 7.34 4.47
C ILE A 251 -4.51 8.10 5.47
N LYS A 252 -3.18 8.04 5.28
CA LYS A 252 -2.20 8.82 6.04
C LYS A 252 -2.44 10.33 5.89
N ALA A 253 -2.72 10.81 4.67
CA ALA A 253 -3.04 12.21 4.40
C ALA A 253 -4.30 12.66 5.14
N ALA A 254 -5.34 11.83 5.14
CA ALA A 254 -6.59 12.11 5.86
C ALA A 254 -6.35 12.28 7.37
N GLU A 255 -5.50 11.44 7.97
CA GLU A 255 -5.10 11.56 9.38
C GLU A 255 -4.27 12.84 9.64
N LEU A 256 -3.21 13.06 8.87
CA LEU A 256 -2.29 14.19 9.06
C LEU A 256 -2.97 15.55 8.84
N PHE A 257 -3.80 15.66 7.82
CA PHE A 257 -4.43 16.93 7.43
C PHE A 257 -5.88 17.08 7.89
N ARG A 258 -6.38 16.12 8.68
CA ARG A 258 -7.75 16.09 9.19
C ARG A 258 -8.81 16.23 8.08
N MET A 259 -8.60 15.53 6.98
CA MET A 259 -9.61 15.41 5.92
C MET A 259 -10.53 14.22 6.22
N LYS A 260 -11.82 14.36 5.98
CA LYS A 260 -12.75 13.23 6.09
C LYS A 260 -12.58 12.31 4.88
N LEU A 261 -12.12 11.09 5.12
CA LEU A 261 -11.93 10.07 4.09
C LEU A 261 -13.25 9.36 3.78
N ILE A 262 -13.63 9.31 2.51
CA ILE A 262 -14.79 8.57 2.00
C ILE A 262 -14.29 7.50 1.02
N LEU A 263 -14.32 6.24 1.46
CA LEU A 263 -13.88 5.10 0.67
C LEU A 263 -15.04 4.53 -0.16
N ILE A 264 -14.87 4.50 -1.48
CA ILE A 264 -15.79 3.92 -2.44
C ILE A 264 -15.33 2.49 -2.76
N PRO A 265 -16.13 1.45 -2.45
CA PRO A 265 -15.77 0.08 -2.79
C PRO A 265 -15.53 -0.08 -4.29
N VAL A 266 -14.44 -0.77 -4.65
CA VAL A 266 -14.23 -1.23 -6.01
C VAL A 266 -15.24 -2.32 -6.37
N ASP A 267 -15.52 -2.47 -7.66
CA ASP A 267 -16.32 -3.57 -8.19
C ASP A 267 -15.57 -4.90 -8.06
N ASN A 268 -16.26 -5.96 -7.64
CA ASN A 268 -15.62 -7.25 -7.35
C ASN A 268 -15.15 -8.02 -8.59
N ASN A 269 -15.60 -7.63 -9.79
CA ASN A 269 -15.20 -8.30 -11.03
C ASN A 269 -14.09 -7.53 -11.75
N THR A 270 -14.26 -6.21 -11.85
CA THR A 270 -13.34 -5.33 -12.59
C THR A 270 -12.26 -4.73 -11.71
N PHE A 271 -12.45 -4.68 -10.40
CA PHE A 271 -11.57 -4.04 -9.42
C PHE A 271 -11.35 -2.53 -9.69
N LYS A 272 -12.27 -1.91 -10.42
CA LYS A 272 -12.35 -0.47 -10.67
C LYS A 272 -13.31 0.19 -9.71
N VAL A 273 -13.14 1.48 -9.47
CA VAL A 273 -14.10 2.25 -8.67
C VAL A 273 -15.49 2.33 -9.33
N ASP A 274 -16.54 2.22 -8.51
CA ASP A 274 -17.92 2.44 -8.95
C ASP A 274 -18.22 3.95 -9.04
N LEU A 275 -18.26 4.48 -10.27
CA LEU A 275 -18.53 5.89 -10.54
C LEU A 275 -19.91 6.36 -10.05
N ARG A 276 -20.91 5.47 -9.96
CA ARG A 276 -22.25 5.85 -9.45
C ARG A 276 -22.18 6.11 -7.95
N LYS A 277 -21.47 5.24 -7.21
CA LYS A 277 -21.23 5.43 -5.77
C LYS A 277 -20.33 6.63 -5.50
N MET A 278 -19.27 6.80 -6.29
CA MET A 278 -18.41 7.99 -6.18
C MET A 278 -19.20 9.27 -6.39
N LYS A 279 -20.03 9.35 -7.44
CA LYS A 279 -20.93 10.49 -7.68
C LYS A 279 -21.88 10.75 -6.52
N ALA A 280 -22.49 9.70 -5.96
CA ALA A 280 -23.43 9.82 -4.84
C ALA A 280 -22.77 10.30 -3.54
N ALA A 281 -21.46 10.13 -3.41
CA ALA A 281 -20.69 10.58 -2.24
C ALA A 281 -20.26 12.06 -2.32
N ILE A 282 -20.36 12.71 -3.48
CA ILE A 282 -19.94 14.11 -3.65
C ILE A 282 -20.85 15.03 -2.85
N THR A 283 -20.23 15.91 -2.06
CA THR A 283 -20.90 16.94 -1.25
C THR A 283 -20.26 18.30 -1.52
N SER A 284 -20.82 19.36 -0.92
CA SER A 284 -20.21 20.70 -0.93
C SER A 284 -18.85 20.76 -0.22
N ASN A 285 -18.53 19.76 0.62
CA ASN A 285 -17.27 19.69 1.36
C ASN A 285 -16.19 18.90 0.60
N THR A 286 -16.51 18.30 -0.54
CA THR A 286 -15.55 17.49 -1.30
C THR A 286 -14.42 18.35 -1.84
N ALA A 287 -13.21 18.08 -1.38
CA ALA A 287 -11.98 18.79 -1.74
C ALA A 287 -11.25 18.13 -2.91
N MET A 288 -11.36 16.80 -3.07
CA MET A 288 -10.73 16.08 -4.18
C MET A 288 -11.39 14.72 -4.45
N LEU A 289 -11.32 14.32 -5.73
CA LEU A 289 -11.55 12.95 -6.20
C LEU A 289 -10.21 12.31 -6.59
N VAL A 290 -10.11 11.00 -6.45
CA VAL A 290 -8.87 10.25 -6.75
C VAL A 290 -9.17 9.04 -7.63
N GLY A 291 -8.30 8.80 -8.61
CA GLY A 291 -8.22 7.53 -9.35
C GLY A 291 -6.78 7.06 -9.46
N SER A 292 -6.55 5.76 -9.61
CA SER A 292 -5.21 5.18 -9.71
C SER A 292 -4.89 4.70 -11.13
N ALA A 293 -3.64 4.86 -11.56
CA ALA A 293 -3.16 4.46 -12.88
C ALA A 293 -1.79 3.75 -12.80
N PRO A 294 -1.73 2.44 -12.46
CA PRO A 294 -2.79 1.62 -11.85
C PRO A 294 -2.76 1.67 -10.31
N SER A 295 -3.77 1.06 -9.68
CA SER A 295 -3.80 0.81 -8.23
C SER A 295 -2.76 -0.23 -7.80
N PHE A 296 -2.15 -0.02 -6.62
CA PHE A 296 -1.15 -0.94 -6.08
C PHE A 296 -1.71 -2.35 -5.81
N PRO A 297 -2.88 -2.53 -5.16
CA PRO A 297 -3.34 -3.88 -4.83
C PRO A 297 -3.59 -4.76 -6.06
N PHE A 298 -4.31 -4.24 -7.06
CA PHE A 298 -4.89 -5.05 -8.13
C PHE A 298 -4.27 -4.82 -9.52
N GLY A 299 -3.38 -3.83 -9.67
CA GLY A 299 -2.82 -3.48 -10.97
C GLY A 299 -3.84 -2.91 -11.96
N THR A 300 -5.03 -2.54 -11.49
CA THR A 300 -6.12 -2.02 -12.30
C THR A 300 -6.02 -0.50 -12.45
N ILE A 301 -6.16 0.00 -13.68
CA ILE A 301 -6.35 1.42 -13.97
C ILE A 301 -7.84 1.76 -13.79
N ASP A 302 -8.13 2.76 -12.95
CA ASP A 302 -9.49 3.28 -12.75
C ASP A 302 -10.01 3.98 -14.03
N ASP A 303 -11.32 4.21 -14.11
CA ASP A 303 -11.91 4.99 -15.21
C ASP A 303 -11.64 6.49 -15.01
N ILE A 304 -10.43 6.94 -15.34
CA ILE A 304 -9.98 8.30 -15.10
C ILE A 304 -10.82 9.33 -15.86
N GLU A 305 -11.23 9.02 -17.09
CA GLU A 305 -12.15 9.88 -17.87
C GLU A 305 -13.47 10.08 -17.10
N GLY A 306 -14.07 9.00 -16.62
CA GLY A 306 -15.32 9.07 -15.84
C GLY A 306 -15.17 9.82 -14.51
N ILE A 307 -14.05 9.66 -13.79
CA ILE A 307 -13.77 10.44 -12.57
C ILE A 307 -13.59 11.92 -12.90
N ALA A 308 -12.86 12.22 -13.98
CA ALA A 308 -12.62 13.58 -14.45
C ALA A 308 -13.90 14.30 -14.90
N GLU A 309 -14.83 13.59 -15.53
CA GLU A 309 -16.16 14.12 -15.85
C GLU A 309 -16.93 14.53 -14.59
N LEU A 310 -16.87 13.72 -13.52
CA LEU A 310 -17.43 14.11 -12.22
C LEU A 310 -16.72 15.36 -11.67
N GLY A 311 -15.39 15.38 -11.74
CA GLY A 311 -14.60 16.54 -11.31
C GLY A 311 -14.99 17.83 -12.01
N LEU A 312 -15.14 17.81 -13.33
CA LEU A 312 -15.60 18.96 -14.12
C LEU A 312 -17.02 19.38 -13.76
N LYS A 313 -17.95 18.41 -13.70
CA LYS A 313 -19.36 18.66 -13.41
C LYS A 313 -19.59 19.29 -12.04
N TYR A 314 -18.88 18.80 -11.02
CA TYR A 314 -19.03 19.25 -9.64
C TYR A 314 -17.98 20.27 -9.22
N LYS A 315 -17.08 20.68 -10.13
CA LYS A 315 -15.97 21.62 -9.88
C LYS A 315 -15.05 21.16 -8.74
N VAL A 316 -14.83 19.84 -8.65
CA VAL A 316 -13.96 19.20 -7.67
C VAL A 316 -12.66 18.77 -8.37
N PRO A 317 -11.48 19.11 -7.84
CA PRO A 317 -10.20 18.66 -8.38
C PRO A 317 -10.09 17.14 -8.43
N VAL A 318 -9.50 16.63 -9.51
CA VAL A 318 -9.17 15.20 -9.67
C VAL A 318 -7.67 15.01 -9.63
N HIS A 319 -7.22 14.11 -8.76
CA HIS A 319 -5.85 13.64 -8.68
C HIS A 319 -5.74 12.23 -9.26
N VAL A 320 -4.75 12.02 -10.12
CA VAL A 320 -4.42 10.69 -10.65
C VAL A 320 -3.15 10.19 -9.99
N ASP A 321 -3.29 9.12 -9.20
CA ASP A 321 -2.13 8.42 -8.63
C ASP A 321 -1.53 7.50 -9.69
N ALA A 322 -0.55 8.02 -10.42
CA ALA A 322 0.26 7.28 -11.37
C ALA A 322 1.66 6.96 -10.79
N CYS A 323 1.79 6.86 -9.46
CA CYS A 323 3.08 6.54 -8.84
C CYS A 323 3.64 5.23 -9.42
N CYS A 324 2.79 4.24 -9.68
CA CYS A 324 3.18 2.99 -10.30
C CYS A 324 3.24 3.05 -11.84
N GLY A 325 2.28 3.66 -12.54
CA GLY A 325 2.20 3.58 -14.00
C GLY A 325 2.83 4.73 -14.77
N GLY A 326 3.21 5.82 -14.09
CA GLY A 326 3.59 7.08 -14.73
C GLY A 326 4.84 7.04 -15.61
N PHE A 327 5.68 6.02 -15.44
CA PHE A 327 6.86 5.76 -16.28
C PHE A 327 6.75 4.44 -17.05
N ILE A 328 5.52 3.94 -17.24
CA ILE A 328 5.21 2.82 -18.15
C ILE A 328 4.22 3.29 -19.21
N LEU A 329 3.09 3.81 -18.76
CA LEU A 329 1.94 4.12 -19.62
C LEU A 329 2.30 5.08 -20.77
N PRO A 330 3.12 6.14 -20.58
CA PRO A 330 3.52 7.02 -21.69
C PRO A 330 4.46 6.38 -22.72
N PHE A 331 5.04 5.22 -22.41
CA PHE A 331 6.07 4.56 -23.23
C PHE A 331 5.58 3.28 -23.91
N ILE A 332 4.29 2.99 -23.83
CA ILE A 332 3.65 1.88 -24.51
C ILE A 332 2.60 2.39 -25.50
N ASP A 333 2.26 1.57 -26.50
CA ASP A 333 1.13 1.87 -27.37
C ASP A 333 -0.17 1.61 -26.61
N GLU A 334 -0.69 2.67 -25.98
CA GLU A 334 -1.93 2.65 -25.19
C GLU A 334 -3.10 2.06 -26.00
N ASN A 335 -3.18 2.30 -27.32
CA ASN A 335 -4.25 1.79 -28.16
C ASN A 335 -4.14 0.27 -28.34
N SER A 336 -2.94 -0.22 -28.68
CA SER A 336 -2.68 -1.67 -28.79
C SER A 336 -2.93 -2.41 -27.47
N TYR A 337 -2.77 -1.73 -26.35
CA TYR A 337 -2.98 -2.29 -25.03
C TYR A 337 -4.38 -2.02 -24.43
N GLY A 338 -5.26 -1.29 -25.13
CA GLY A 338 -6.63 -1.00 -24.69
C GLY A 338 -6.73 -0.04 -23.51
N ILE A 339 -5.73 0.84 -23.34
CA ILE A 339 -5.60 1.77 -22.22
C ILE A 339 -6.25 3.10 -22.62
N LYS A 340 -7.22 3.54 -21.81
CA LYS A 340 -7.87 4.83 -21.98
C LYS A 340 -6.97 5.98 -21.53
N PRO A 341 -7.19 7.21 -22.03
CA PRO A 341 -6.52 8.40 -21.52
C PRO A 341 -6.65 8.53 -19.99
N TRP A 342 -5.54 8.87 -19.33
CA TRP A 342 -5.46 8.91 -17.86
C TRP A 342 -4.68 10.13 -17.34
N ASP A 343 -4.02 10.89 -18.22
CA ASP A 343 -3.12 11.99 -17.87
C ASP A 343 -3.74 13.37 -18.14
N PHE A 344 -2.93 14.42 -18.35
CA PHE A 344 -3.44 15.78 -18.57
C PHE A 344 -4.22 15.96 -19.88
N ARG A 345 -4.21 14.99 -20.81
CA ARG A 345 -5.15 14.93 -21.96
C ARG A 345 -6.60 14.91 -21.50
N VAL A 346 -6.88 14.34 -20.32
CA VAL A 346 -8.21 14.29 -19.73
C VAL A 346 -8.50 15.62 -19.03
N ALA A 347 -9.41 16.42 -19.57
CA ALA A 347 -9.63 17.82 -19.15
C ALA A 347 -9.90 18.02 -17.65
N GLY A 348 -10.58 17.08 -16.97
CA GLY A 348 -10.86 17.15 -15.53
C GLY A 348 -9.71 16.75 -14.60
N VAL A 349 -8.64 16.16 -15.12
CA VAL A 349 -7.45 15.82 -14.32
C VAL A 349 -6.73 17.09 -13.93
N THR A 350 -6.47 17.31 -12.64
CA THR A 350 -5.87 18.55 -12.14
C THR A 350 -4.49 18.35 -11.52
N SER A 351 -4.16 17.13 -11.08
CA SER A 351 -2.80 16.76 -10.70
C SER A 351 -2.53 15.28 -10.94
N ILE A 352 -1.24 14.94 -11.03
CA ILE A 352 -0.74 13.58 -11.24
C ILE A 352 0.50 13.39 -10.36
N SER A 353 0.59 12.28 -9.63
CA SER A 353 1.85 11.84 -8.99
C SER A 353 2.50 10.72 -9.80
N ALA A 354 3.83 10.74 -9.94
CA ALA A 354 4.58 9.72 -10.66
C ALA A 354 5.95 9.46 -10.02
N ASP A 355 6.30 8.21 -9.76
CA ASP A 355 7.55 7.88 -9.07
C ASP A 355 8.70 7.65 -10.05
N THR A 356 9.64 8.60 -10.06
CA THR A 356 10.92 8.43 -10.76
C THR A 356 11.73 7.26 -10.19
N HIS A 357 11.60 6.94 -8.88
CA HIS A 357 12.31 5.82 -8.25
C HIS A 357 11.68 4.43 -8.44
N LYS A 358 10.61 4.34 -9.25
CA LYS A 358 9.98 3.08 -9.69
C LYS A 358 10.40 2.83 -11.14
N TYR A 359 9.48 2.91 -12.09
CA TYR A 359 9.79 2.69 -13.51
C TYR A 359 10.44 3.89 -14.20
N GLY A 360 10.61 5.02 -13.49
CA GLY A 360 11.59 6.03 -13.91
C GLY A 360 13.04 5.56 -13.71
N LEU A 361 13.24 4.43 -13.02
CA LEU A 361 14.51 3.73 -12.81
C LEU A 361 15.58 4.55 -12.09
N ALA A 362 15.20 5.68 -11.48
CA ALA A 362 16.08 6.45 -10.65
C ALA A 362 16.34 5.74 -9.30
N PRO A 363 17.50 5.98 -8.67
CA PRO A 363 17.75 5.57 -7.29
C PRO A 363 16.66 6.04 -6.32
N LYS A 364 16.50 5.35 -5.19
CA LYS A 364 15.46 5.65 -4.19
C LYS A 364 15.54 7.08 -3.68
N GLY A 365 14.37 7.62 -3.30
CA GLY A 365 14.25 8.95 -2.69
C GLY A 365 13.84 10.09 -3.63
N ASN A 366 13.22 9.80 -4.79
CA ASN A 366 12.66 10.79 -5.69
C ASN A 366 11.28 10.39 -6.27
N SER A 367 10.42 11.38 -6.47
CA SER A 367 9.12 11.30 -7.17
C SER A 367 8.75 12.70 -7.65
N VAL A 368 7.65 12.82 -8.39
CA VAL A 368 7.07 14.11 -8.77
C VAL A 368 5.59 14.18 -8.43
N VAL A 369 5.15 15.38 -8.06
CA VAL A 369 3.74 15.77 -8.10
C VAL A 369 3.59 16.91 -9.10
N LEU A 370 2.69 16.73 -10.06
CA LEU A 370 2.45 17.65 -11.16
C LEU A 370 1.05 18.22 -11.02
N TYR A 371 0.87 19.47 -11.43
CA TYR A 371 -0.40 20.18 -11.44
C TYR A 371 -0.66 20.77 -12.82
N ARG A 372 -1.95 20.86 -13.18
CA ARG A 372 -2.37 21.45 -14.45
C ARG A 372 -1.93 22.91 -14.60
N ASN A 373 -1.83 23.68 -13.52
CA ASN A 373 -1.42 25.08 -13.57
C ASN A 373 -0.90 25.60 -12.20
N LYS A 374 -0.35 26.82 -12.22
CA LYS A 374 0.23 27.47 -11.04
C LYS A 374 -0.81 27.84 -9.97
N ASP A 375 -2.05 28.10 -10.36
CA ASP A 375 -3.13 28.40 -9.42
C ASP A 375 -3.40 27.24 -8.48
N LEU A 376 -3.03 26.01 -8.85
CA LEU A 376 -3.11 24.85 -7.97
C LEU A 376 -1.88 24.74 -7.07
N ILE A 377 -0.67 24.77 -7.63
CA ILE A 377 0.55 24.53 -6.85
C ILE A 377 0.81 25.61 -5.78
N HIS A 378 0.28 26.82 -5.95
CA HIS A 378 0.42 27.87 -4.92
C HIS A 378 -0.21 27.50 -3.56
N TYR A 379 -1.21 26.61 -3.54
CA TYR A 379 -1.75 26.07 -2.29
C TYR A 379 -0.86 24.99 -1.65
N GLN A 380 0.13 24.48 -2.38
CA GLN A 380 1.13 23.56 -1.86
C GLN A 380 2.24 24.29 -1.09
N TYR A 381 2.61 25.47 -1.57
CA TYR A 381 3.75 26.22 -1.04
C TYR A 381 3.49 26.67 0.39
N PHE A 382 4.53 26.59 1.20
CA PHE A 382 4.58 27.25 2.50
C PHE A 382 5.36 28.55 2.37
N CYS A 383 4.85 29.63 2.94
CA CYS A 383 5.52 30.93 3.01
C CYS A 383 5.25 31.59 4.36
N ASP A 384 6.30 31.86 5.12
CA ASP A 384 6.25 32.69 6.31
C ASP A 384 7.02 34.00 6.06
N THR A 385 6.27 35.09 6.03
CA THR A 385 6.80 36.44 5.76
C THR A 385 7.23 37.18 7.02
N ASN A 386 6.90 36.65 8.20
CA ASN A 386 7.12 37.30 9.50
C ASN A 386 8.11 36.54 10.40
N TRP A 387 8.66 35.42 9.92
CA TRP A 387 9.63 34.64 10.68
C TRP A 387 10.92 35.45 10.95
N GLN A 388 11.43 35.38 12.18
CA GLN A 388 12.60 36.15 12.63
C GLN A 388 13.90 35.81 11.90
N GLY A 389 13.99 34.63 11.26
CA GLY A 389 15.12 34.22 10.42
C GLY A 389 15.10 34.81 9.01
N GLY A 390 14.11 35.66 8.68
CA GLY A 390 13.86 36.20 7.35
C GLY A 390 12.69 35.51 6.66
N ILE A 391 12.31 36.01 5.49
CA ILE A 391 11.24 35.41 4.68
C ILE A 391 11.62 33.97 4.35
N TYR A 392 10.79 33.02 4.76
CA TYR A 392 10.99 31.59 4.52
C TYR A 392 9.93 31.05 3.56
N ALA A 393 10.36 30.36 2.51
CA ALA A 393 9.46 29.71 1.57
C ALA A 393 9.97 28.31 1.19
N SER A 394 9.07 27.33 1.14
CA SER A 394 9.37 25.96 0.68
C SER A 394 8.30 25.47 -0.30
N ALA A 395 8.75 24.75 -1.33
CA ALA A 395 7.87 24.14 -2.33
C ALA A 395 7.26 22.82 -1.85
N THR A 396 7.92 22.13 -0.91
CA THR A 396 7.49 20.85 -0.33
C THR A 396 7.47 20.95 1.20
N MET A 397 7.19 19.82 1.89
CA MET A 397 7.18 19.77 3.35
C MET A 397 8.56 19.99 3.97
N GLU A 398 9.60 19.56 3.27
CA GLU A 398 10.98 19.63 3.73
C GLU A 398 11.59 21.02 3.47
N GLY A 399 12.44 21.48 4.40
CA GLY A 399 13.33 22.61 4.18
C GLY A 399 14.59 22.18 3.43
N SER A 400 15.61 21.74 4.19
CA SER A 400 16.80 21.13 3.59
C SER A 400 16.44 19.82 2.91
N ARG A 401 16.93 19.63 1.67
CA ARG A 401 16.72 18.41 0.87
C ARG A 401 18.02 17.94 0.25
N SER A 402 18.06 16.69 -0.18
CA SER A 402 19.20 16.11 -0.89
C SER A 402 19.17 16.50 -2.37
N GLY A 403 20.07 17.38 -2.79
CA GLY A 403 20.27 17.72 -4.20
C GLY A 403 20.87 16.57 -5.01
N LEU A 404 21.49 15.59 -4.35
CA LEU A 404 21.91 14.33 -4.94
C LEU A 404 20.72 13.58 -5.55
N ASN A 405 19.58 13.48 -4.85
CA ASN A 405 18.42 12.74 -5.35
C ASN A 405 17.83 13.39 -6.61
N ILE A 406 17.93 14.71 -6.73
CA ILE A 406 17.55 15.48 -7.92
C ILE A 406 18.50 15.15 -9.07
N ALA A 407 19.81 15.19 -8.83
CA ALA A 407 20.82 14.90 -9.85
C ALA A 407 20.72 13.45 -10.36
N LEU A 408 20.45 12.49 -9.47
CA LEU A 408 20.24 11.08 -9.83
C LEU A 408 19.00 10.93 -10.71
N ALA A 409 17.84 11.47 -10.30
CA ALA A 409 16.62 11.41 -11.12
C ALA A 409 16.79 12.07 -12.49
N TRP A 410 17.41 13.26 -12.53
CA TRP A 410 17.69 13.97 -13.77
C TRP A 410 18.58 13.14 -14.70
N SER A 411 19.63 12.52 -14.16
CA SER A 411 20.56 11.71 -14.94
C SER A 411 19.90 10.42 -15.44
N SER A 412 19.08 9.74 -14.62
CA SER A 412 18.34 8.54 -15.05
C SER A 412 17.42 8.84 -16.23
N LEU A 413 16.65 9.93 -16.17
CA LEU A 413 15.74 10.31 -17.26
C LEU A 413 16.47 10.50 -18.59
N LEU A 414 17.68 11.08 -18.55
CA LEU A 414 18.49 11.33 -19.74
C LEU A 414 19.29 10.11 -20.20
N TYR A 415 19.79 9.29 -19.26
CA TYR A 415 20.54 8.07 -19.55
C TYR A 415 19.67 6.99 -20.21
N TYR A 416 18.42 6.87 -19.74
CA TYR A 416 17.46 5.96 -20.35
C TYR A 416 16.92 6.53 -21.67
N GLY A 417 16.48 7.79 -21.68
CA GLY A 417 15.84 8.34 -22.86
C GLY A 417 14.55 7.59 -23.24
N LYS A 418 13.82 8.09 -24.24
CA LYS A 418 12.52 7.53 -24.61
C LYS A 418 12.63 6.10 -25.15
N ASP A 419 13.69 5.80 -25.88
CA ASP A 419 13.94 4.51 -26.52
C ASP A 419 14.15 3.39 -25.49
N LYS A 420 15.03 3.57 -24.50
CA LYS A 420 15.20 2.54 -23.45
C LYS A 420 13.95 2.45 -22.57
N TYR A 421 13.27 3.56 -22.25
CA TYR A 421 12.00 3.48 -21.51
C TYR A 421 10.90 2.74 -22.28
N GLN A 422 10.82 2.89 -23.60
CA GLN A 422 9.90 2.10 -24.43
C GLN A 422 10.25 0.60 -24.39
N GLN A 423 11.53 0.26 -24.48
CA GLN A 423 11.98 -1.13 -24.40
C GLN A 423 11.68 -1.76 -23.03
N THR A 424 12.03 -1.07 -21.94
CA THR A 424 11.81 -1.56 -20.58
C THR A 424 10.32 -1.65 -20.24
N SER A 425 9.53 -0.66 -20.63
CA SER A 425 8.08 -0.65 -20.42
C SER A 425 7.39 -1.77 -21.18
N LYS A 426 7.78 -1.99 -22.45
CA LYS A 426 7.27 -3.12 -23.25
C LYS A 426 7.63 -4.46 -22.62
N ALA A 427 8.87 -4.64 -22.18
CA ALA A 427 9.29 -5.88 -21.53
C ALA A 427 8.47 -6.15 -20.25
N VAL A 428 8.26 -5.14 -19.40
CA VAL A 428 7.44 -5.25 -18.19
C VAL A 428 5.99 -5.62 -18.52
N VAL A 429 5.36 -4.94 -19.49
CA VAL A 429 3.97 -5.21 -19.89
C VAL A 429 3.81 -6.59 -20.51
N ASP A 430 4.71 -6.99 -21.42
CA ASP A 430 4.66 -8.30 -22.07
C ASP A 430 4.87 -9.43 -21.05
N THR A 431 5.82 -9.29 -20.12
CA THR A 431 6.02 -10.24 -19.03
C THR A 431 4.82 -10.30 -18.09
N THR A 432 4.21 -9.17 -17.75
CA THR A 432 2.99 -9.11 -16.92
C THR A 432 1.85 -9.88 -17.58
N ARG A 433 1.64 -9.68 -18.89
CA ARG A 433 0.60 -10.38 -19.65
C ARG A 433 0.86 -11.88 -19.78
N LYS A 434 2.12 -12.26 -19.99
CA LYS A 434 2.53 -13.68 -20.00
C LYS A 434 2.21 -14.37 -18.68
N ILE A 435 2.55 -13.73 -17.55
CA ILE A 435 2.23 -14.27 -16.22
C ILE A 435 0.72 -14.32 -16.01
N ARG A 436 0.01 -13.22 -16.31
CA ARG A 436 -1.47 -13.15 -16.26
C ARG A 436 -2.11 -14.33 -17.00
N ASP A 437 -1.70 -14.59 -18.24
CA ASP A 437 -2.27 -15.65 -19.07
C ASP A 437 -1.88 -17.05 -18.57
N GLY A 438 -0.65 -17.20 -18.05
CA GLY A 438 -0.21 -18.42 -17.39
C GLY A 438 -0.93 -18.75 -16.08
N ILE A 439 -1.37 -17.73 -15.33
CA ILE A 439 -2.21 -17.86 -14.13
C ILE A 439 -3.65 -18.21 -14.52
N LYS A 440 -4.23 -17.59 -15.57
CA LYS A 440 -5.56 -17.97 -16.09
C LYS A 440 -5.65 -19.43 -16.51
N ALA A 441 -4.51 -20.03 -16.89
CA ALA A 441 -4.42 -21.44 -17.26
C ALA A 441 -4.33 -22.40 -16.04
N ILE A 442 -4.31 -21.89 -14.80
CA ILE A 442 -4.37 -22.70 -13.57
C ILE A 442 -5.81 -22.63 -13.03
N PRO A 443 -6.62 -23.70 -13.12
CA PRO A 443 -8.05 -23.67 -12.77
C PRO A 443 -8.35 -23.27 -11.32
N GLU A 444 -7.42 -23.53 -10.39
CA GLU A 444 -7.58 -23.27 -8.96
C GLU A 444 -7.29 -21.81 -8.59
N LEU A 445 -6.73 -21.00 -9.51
CA LEU A 445 -6.37 -19.62 -9.27
C LEU A 445 -7.24 -18.66 -10.10
N GLU A 446 -7.50 -17.50 -9.52
CA GLU A 446 -8.33 -16.45 -10.12
C GLU A 446 -7.57 -15.13 -10.10
N LEU A 447 -7.70 -14.34 -11.17
CA LEU A 447 -7.12 -12.99 -11.20
C LEU A 447 -8.01 -11.98 -10.47
N GLN A 448 -7.36 -11.03 -9.80
CA GLN A 448 -8.02 -9.88 -9.18
C GLN A 448 -7.75 -8.63 -10.03
N GLY A 449 -8.63 -8.38 -11.00
CA GLY A 449 -8.48 -7.30 -11.97
C GLY A 449 -7.80 -7.75 -13.25
N ALA A 450 -7.57 -6.78 -14.15
CA ALA A 450 -7.15 -7.11 -15.51
C ALA A 450 -5.66 -7.48 -15.63
N SER A 451 -4.81 -6.98 -14.72
CA SER A 451 -3.36 -7.22 -14.70
C SER A 451 -2.67 -6.90 -16.04
N ASP A 452 -2.96 -5.72 -16.61
CA ASP A 452 -2.56 -5.37 -17.97
C ASP A 452 -1.26 -4.56 -18.09
N VAL A 453 -0.74 -4.04 -16.96
CA VAL A 453 0.37 -3.08 -16.95
C VAL A 453 1.62 -3.69 -16.29
N CYS A 454 1.66 -3.75 -14.96
CA CYS A 454 2.89 -4.12 -14.25
C CYS A 454 2.65 -4.89 -12.95
N ILE A 455 1.41 -5.28 -12.66
CA ILE A 455 1.04 -6.00 -11.43
C ILE A 455 0.10 -7.12 -11.84
N VAL A 456 0.41 -8.35 -11.42
CA VAL A 456 -0.47 -9.50 -11.51
C VAL A 456 -0.98 -9.81 -10.12
N SER A 457 -2.25 -9.51 -9.87
CA SER A 457 -2.93 -9.82 -8.60
C SER A 457 -3.79 -11.07 -8.77
N LEU A 458 -3.69 -11.99 -7.81
CA LEU A 458 -4.39 -13.27 -7.86
C LEU A 458 -4.93 -13.69 -6.49
N THR A 459 -5.95 -14.54 -6.53
CA THR A 459 -6.60 -15.16 -5.39
C THR A 459 -7.03 -16.58 -5.75
N SER A 460 -7.75 -17.23 -4.84
CA SER A 460 -8.29 -18.56 -5.06
C SER A 460 -9.50 -18.80 -4.17
N THR A 461 -10.51 -19.45 -4.72
CA THR A 461 -11.65 -20.01 -3.99
C THR A 461 -11.49 -21.53 -3.73
N VAL A 462 -10.49 -22.17 -4.34
CA VAL A 462 -10.25 -23.62 -4.30
C VAL A 462 -9.16 -24.01 -3.30
N VAL A 463 -8.01 -23.36 -3.38
CA VAL A 463 -6.88 -23.49 -2.45
C VAL A 463 -6.81 -22.32 -1.46
N ASP A 464 -6.29 -22.55 -0.25
CA ASP A 464 -6.01 -21.49 0.72
C ASP A 464 -4.88 -20.58 0.19
N ILE A 465 -5.22 -19.35 -0.17
CA ILE A 465 -4.28 -18.39 -0.75
C ILE A 465 -3.13 -18.02 0.19
N HIS A 466 -3.31 -18.12 1.50
CA HIS A 466 -2.23 -17.88 2.47
C HIS A 466 -1.24 -19.04 2.52
N ARG A 467 -1.72 -20.28 2.35
CA ARG A 467 -0.84 -21.46 2.16
C ARG A 467 -0.08 -21.37 0.85
N PHE A 468 -0.76 -20.97 -0.21
CA PHE A 468 -0.13 -20.75 -1.51
C PHE A 468 1.00 -19.73 -1.44
N HIS A 469 0.76 -18.59 -0.77
CA HIS A 469 1.78 -17.56 -0.54
C HIS A 469 2.98 -18.11 0.24
N HIS A 470 2.73 -18.86 1.31
CA HIS A 470 3.79 -19.43 2.13
C HIS A 470 4.67 -20.44 1.37
N ILE A 471 4.07 -21.35 0.60
CA ILE A 471 4.83 -22.32 -0.21
C ILE A 471 5.68 -21.60 -1.25
N LEU A 472 5.17 -20.54 -1.87
CA LEU A 472 5.97 -19.71 -2.77
C LEU A 472 7.17 -19.09 -2.04
N GLU A 473 6.97 -18.57 -0.83
CA GLU A 473 8.04 -17.99 -0.01
C GLU A 473 9.11 -19.03 0.38
N GLU A 474 8.71 -20.24 0.75
CA GLU A 474 9.65 -21.36 1.02
C GLU A 474 10.45 -21.75 -0.23
N ASN A 475 9.85 -21.59 -1.41
CA ASN A 475 10.51 -21.75 -2.71
C ASN A 475 11.22 -20.47 -3.20
N GLY A 476 11.42 -19.50 -2.31
CA GLY A 476 12.20 -18.28 -2.53
C GLY A 476 11.48 -17.14 -3.24
N TRP A 477 10.16 -17.23 -3.45
CA TRP A 477 9.34 -16.19 -4.08
C TRP A 477 8.66 -15.30 -3.03
N TYR A 478 9.04 -14.02 -3.01
CA TYR A 478 8.52 -13.04 -2.07
C TYR A 478 7.48 -12.15 -2.73
N LEU A 479 6.22 -12.56 -2.62
CA LEU A 479 5.06 -11.81 -3.11
C LEU A 479 4.52 -10.84 -2.06
N THR A 480 3.74 -9.86 -2.52
CA THR A 480 3.01 -8.97 -1.61
C THR A 480 1.69 -9.61 -1.22
N SER A 481 1.43 -9.72 0.09
CA SER A 481 0.15 -10.22 0.61
C SER A 481 -0.93 -9.13 0.58
N LEU A 482 -2.15 -9.50 0.17
CA LEU A 482 -3.30 -8.62 0.06
C LEU A 482 -4.42 -9.03 1.03
N GLN A 483 -5.29 -8.06 1.34
CA GLN A 483 -6.46 -8.26 2.18
C GLN A 483 -7.65 -7.44 1.70
N PHE A 484 -8.85 -7.98 1.91
CA PHE A 484 -10.13 -7.37 1.53
C PHE A 484 -10.27 -7.04 0.03
N PRO A 485 -10.26 -8.06 -0.85
CA PRO A 485 -10.24 -9.52 -0.59
C PRO A 485 -8.85 -10.11 -0.34
N SER A 486 -8.77 -11.32 0.23
CA SER A 486 -7.50 -12.06 0.31
C SER A 486 -6.90 -12.29 -1.07
N GLY A 487 -5.59 -12.18 -1.18
CA GLY A 487 -4.87 -12.34 -2.43
C GLY A 487 -3.38 -12.21 -2.21
N VAL A 488 -2.64 -12.37 -3.30
CA VAL A 488 -1.24 -11.97 -3.41
C VAL A 488 -1.05 -11.27 -4.75
N HIS A 489 -0.04 -10.41 -4.86
CA HIS A 489 0.39 -9.93 -6.16
C HIS A 489 1.89 -10.05 -6.39
N LEU A 490 2.23 -10.09 -7.68
CA LEU A 490 3.57 -9.88 -8.20
C LEU A 490 3.59 -8.56 -8.99
N MET A 491 4.32 -7.57 -8.50
CA MET A 491 4.65 -6.36 -9.25
C MET A 491 5.89 -6.63 -10.11
N VAL A 492 5.69 -6.69 -11.42
CA VAL A 492 6.70 -7.05 -12.41
C VAL A 492 7.67 -5.89 -12.62
N THR A 493 8.96 -6.16 -12.42
CA THR A 493 10.08 -5.24 -12.64
C THR A 493 11.04 -5.79 -13.69
N LEU A 494 12.10 -5.06 -14.03
CA LEU A 494 13.16 -5.53 -14.95
C LEU A 494 13.80 -6.85 -14.52
N ASN A 495 13.88 -7.13 -13.23
CA ASN A 495 14.41 -8.42 -12.76
C ASN A 495 13.53 -9.61 -13.16
N HIS A 496 12.24 -9.38 -13.39
CA HIS A 496 11.27 -10.41 -13.80
C HIS A 496 11.22 -10.60 -15.31
N THR A 497 11.74 -9.65 -16.10
CA THR A 497 11.79 -9.75 -17.56
C THR A 497 12.99 -10.56 -18.05
N LYS A 498 13.84 -11.03 -17.13
CA LYS A 498 14.97 -11.94 -17.40
C LYS A 498 14.46 -13.29 -17.89
N ASN A 499 15.31 -13.99 -18.64
CA ASN A 499 14.96 -15.29 -19.22
C ASN A 499 14.47 -16.28 -18.16
N ASN A 500 13.40 -17.00 -18.49
CA ASN A 500 12.77 -18.06 -17.68
C ASN A 500 12.17 -17.62 -16.33
N VAL A 501 12.31 -16.37 -15.87
CA VAL A 501 11.78 -15.98 -14.55
C VAL A 501 10.26 -16.09 -14.50
N ALA A 502 9.56 -15.67 -15.56
CA ALA A 502 8.11 -15.81 -15.66
C ALA A 502 7.66 -17.27 -15.69
N GLU A 503 8.37 -18.13 -16.43
CA GLU A 503 8.11 -19.56 -16.49
C GLU A 503 8.34 -20.24 -15.15
N ASP A 504 9.46 -19.94 -14.49
CA ASP A 504 9.79 -20.44 -13.15
C ASP A 504 8.74 -20.03 -12.12
N PHE A 505 8.23 -18.80 -12.22
CA PHE A 505 7.14 -18.33 -11.36
C PHE A 505 5.89 -19.20 -11.57
N LEU A 506 5.47 -19.35 -12.82
CA LEU A 506 4.27 -20.13 -13.18
C LEU A 506 4.40 -21.62 -12.81
N ALA A 507 5.60 -22.19 -12.96
CA ALA A 507 5.91 -23.55 -12.53
C ALA A 507 5.78 -23.68 -10.99
N CYS A 508 6.31 -22.71 -10.24
CA CYS A 508 6.19 -22.68 -8.79
C CYS A 508 4.73 -22.48 -8.34
N CYS A 509 3.92 -21.68 -9.05
CA CYS A 509 2.48 -21.59 -8.79
C CYS A 509 1.78 -22.94 -8.97
N ARG A 510 2.09 -23.69 -10.03
CA ARG A 510 1.50 -25.02 -10.27
C ARG A 510 1.93 -26.02 -9.18
N LEU A 511 3.19 -25.97 -8.76
CA LEU A 511 3.70 -26.77 -7.65
C LEU A 511 2.94 -26.47 -6.35
N ALA A 512 2.80 -25.19 -5.99
CA ALA A 512 2.10 -24.79 -4.77
C ALA A 512 0.62 -25.23 -4.78
N VAL A 513 -0.06 -25.12 -5.93
CA VAL A 513 -1.42 -25.63 -6.09
C VAL A 513 -1.48 -27.14 -5.92
N ALA A 514 -0.61 -27.90 -6.61
CA ALA A 514 -0.57 -29.36 -6.54
C ALA A 514 -0.31 -29.85 -5.10
N GLU A 515 0.59 -29.19 -4.37
CA GLU A 515 0.88 -29.50 -2.98
C GLU A 515 -0.33 -29.28 -2.07
N ILE A 516 -1.03 -28.14 -2.19
CA ILE A 516 -2.22 -27.86 -1.38
C ILE A 516 -3.36 -28.82 -1.71
N VAL A 517 -3.59 -29.11 -2.99
CA VAL A 517 -4.63 -30.06 -3.42
C VAL A 517 -4.33 -31.47 -2.91
N SER A 518 -3.06 -31.89 -2.88
CA SER A 518 -2.65 -33.19 -2.34
C SER A 518 -2.77 -33.29 -0.81
N ASN A 519 -2.70 -32.16 -0.11
CA ASN A 519 -2.80 -32.08 1.35
C ASN A 519 -3.71 -30.92 1.80
N PRO A 520 -5.04 -31.03 1.62
CA PRO A 520 -5.96 -29.92 1.84
C PRO A 520 -6.11 -29.52 3.31
N PHE A 521 -5.83 -30.44 4.25
CA PHE A 521 -6.04 -30.23 5.69
C PHE A 521 -4.80 -29.74 6.45
N ALA A 522 -3.65 -29.63 5.77
CA ALA A 522 -2.45 -29.04 6.37
C ALA A 522 -2.72 -27.60 6.83
N LYS A 523 -2.29 -27.29 8.04
CA LYS A 523 -2.47 -25.97 8.66
C LYS A 523 -1.19 -25.14 8.51
N LEU A 524 -1.37 -23.83 8.31
CA LEU A 524 -0.28 -22.87 8.47
C LEU A 524 0.15 -22.83 9.94
N GLU A 525 1.45 -22.74 10.17
CA GLU A 525 2.04 -22.50 11.49
C GLU A 525 2.80 -21.14 11.50
N GLY A 526 3.12 -20.64 12.69
CA GLY A 526 3.93 -19.43 12.87
C GLY A 526 3.34 -18.14 12.27
N ALA A 527 4.22 -17.26 11.77
CA ALA A 527 3.88 -15.94 11.26
C ALA A 527 2.95 -15.96 10.03
N ALA A 528 3.02 -17.01 9.19
CA ALA A 528 2.14 -17.17 8.03
C ALA A 528 0.67 -17.36 8.45
N ALA A 529 0.43 -18.09 9.55
CA ALA A 529 -0.92 -18.23 10.12
C ALA A 529 -1.46 -16.89 10.65
N LEU A 530 -0.59 -16.04 11.22
CA LEU A 530 -0.97 -14.72 11.73
C LEU A 530 -1.55 -13.84 10.61
N TYR A 531 -0.92 -13.82 9.43
CA TYR A 531 -1.42 -13.06 8.28
C TYR A 531 -2.79 -13.57 7.81
N GLY A 532 -2.98 -14.88 7.68
CA GLY A 532 -4.27 -15.47 7.30
C GLY A 532 -5.38 -15.27 8.33
N MET A 533 -5.02 -15.15 9.61
CA MET A 533 -5.96 -14.86 10.70
C MET A 533 -6.22 -13.36 10.89
N SER A 534 -5.29 -12.48 10.51
CA SER A 534 -5.38 -11.04 10.73
C SER A 534 -6.66 -10.42 10.15
N GLN A 535 -7.12 -10.94 9.02
CA GLN A 535 -8.36 -10.50 8.37
C GLN A 535 -9.62 -10.89 9.16
N LYS A 536 -9.57 -12.01 9.88
CA LYS A 536 -10.69 -12.54 10.67
C LYS A 536 -10.84 -11.85 12.03
N ILE A 537 -9.80 -11.15 12.50
CA ILE A 537 -9.81 -10.42 13.77
C ILE A 537 -10.72 -9.18 13.66
N PRO A 538 -11.87 -9.14 14.36
CA PRO A 538 -12.84 -8.03 14.22
C PRO A 538 -12.35 -6.71 14.81
N ASP A 539 -11.54 -6.78 15.89
CA ASP A 539 -10.91 -5.62 16.51
C ASP A 539 -9.55 -5.33 15.87
N ARG A 540 -9.56 -4.45 14.87
CA ARG A 540 -8.36 -4.04 14.14
C ARG A 540 -7.36 -3.26 14.99
N SER A 541 -7.69 -2.84 16.22
CA SER A 541 -6.70 -2.22 17.11
C SER A 541 -5.61 -3.19 17.56
N ILE A 542 -5.91 -4.49 17.65
CA ILE A 542 -4.91 -5.53 17.93
C ILE A 542 -3.91 -5.63 16.76
N ILE A 543 -4.38 -5.55 15.53
CA ILE A 543 -3.50 -5.54 14.34
C ILE A 543 -2.58 -4.32 14.36
N ARG A 544 -3.08 -3.17 14.83
CA ARG A 544 -2.26 -1.96 15.02
C ARG A 544 -1.19 -2.17 16.09
N GLU A 545 -1.52 -2.81 17.21
CA GLU A 545 -0.56 -3.15 18.26
C GLU A 545 0.55 -4.07 17.73
N PHE A 546 0.21 -5.10 16.95
CA PHE A 546 1.22 -5.95 16.29
C PHE A 546 2.08 -5.19 15.29
N ALA A 547 1.49 -4.31 14.49
CA ALA A 547 2.25 -3.48 13.55
C ALA A 547 3.21 -2.54 14.27
N ASN A 548 2.81 -1.99 15.43
CA ASN A 548 3.70 -1.20 16.27
C ASN A 548 4.87 -2.06 16.79
N GLY A 549 4.58 -3.25 17.33
CA GLY A 549 5.62 -4.16 17.83
C GLY A 549 6.62 -4.58 16.75
N TYR A 550 6.17 -4.81 15.51
CA TYR A 550 7.06 -5.06 14.38
C TYR A 550 7.99 -3.88 14.11
N LEU A 551 7.47 -2.64 14.10
CA LEU A 551 8.29 -1.45 13.89
C LEU A 551 9.27 -1.23 15.04
N ASP A 552 8.84 -1.41 16.29
CA ASP A 552 9.71 -1.32 17.47
C ASP A 552 10.86 -2.33 17.37
N ALA A 553 10.58 -3.56 16.93
CA ALA A 553 11.59 -4.59 16.71
C ALA A 553 12.58 -4.24 15.58
N CYS A 554 12.15 -3.52 14.54
CA CYS A 554 13.07 -3.02 13.50
C CYS A 554 14.08 -1.99 14.02
N TYR A 555 13.78 -1.30 15.13
CA TYR A 555 14.65 -0.30 15.76
C TYR A 555 15.28 -0.81 17.06
N SER A 556 15.04 -2.06 17.45
CA SER A 556 15.60 -2.62 18.68
C SER A 556 17.03 -3.11 18.47
N SER A 557 17.78 -3.20 19.56
CA SER A 557 18.99 -4.03 19.58
C SER A 557 18.61 -5.51 19.48
N PRO A 558 19.54 -6.38 19.02
CA PRO A 558 19.38 -7.82 19.18
C PRO A 558 19.27 -8.18 20.67
N ILE A 559 18.57 -9.28 20.98
CA ILE A 559 18.49 -9.79 22.35
C ILE A 559 19.89 -10.31 22.73
N PRO A 560 20.44 -9.92 23.90
CA PRO A 560 21.71 -10.46 24.37
C PRO A 560 21.64 -12.00 24.44
N LEU A 561 22.63 -12.67 23.83
CA LEU A 561 22.74 -14.14 23.82
C LEU A 561 22.86 -14.75 25.23
#